data_AF-A0A1I0FJ05-F1
#
_entry.id   AF-A0A1I0FJ05-F1
#
_cell.length_a   1.000
_cell.length_b   1.000
_cell.length_c   1.000
_cell.angle_alpha   90.00
_cell.angle_beta   90.00
_cell.angle_gamma   90.00
#
_symmetry.space_group_name_H-M   'P 1'
#
loop_
_entity.id
_entity.type
_entity.pdbx_description
1 polymer ?
#
loop_
_entity_poly.entity_id
_entity_poly.type
_entity_poly.pdbx_seq_one_letter_code
_entity_poly.pdbx_strand_id
1 'polypeptide(L)'
;MKKRGGRHVFTGGEAGLLALLLGLLACQTVRPVASPGPQEAPGALRYHVAYVREPGHALEVEVVLDQKGAQEFLFTEPGGVKTVWAIPEEAAPAVELTVTDGRVRLPAGTRSLRYRYPLDERIRERGPGFFTGMGQGEARHLAGRTWLLRPWVASPSRRVELSLTGAKALLPWEPDAAGHYQLTAEDLVDSGFHSFGGRRCQARLPGMVLDVALVAPMHHLEDAAVCGWLERTAGQLLTVRRTFPYPRVALHVVPVEGSGRPGLFGMLMWSSPPSISLLVGQEARLEALEGDWAALHELLHLTHPAFLPRTAWISEGLATYFTELARARSGRQTPARAWTRLLEGFERGKAQAAGRTLEEMIQEDAPPGIYWVGAYLALMLDVELRRATQHQRGLEDVLEHLARQGPTSTPTAYGAAVDAVAGKPVFEEVLARHLREPAFAGLGGLLEALGVTPTPGGIRLHPARESLLRETLEGRSASRLSQSVPRSLERKHP
;
A
#
# COMPACT_ATOMS: atom_id res chain seq x y z
N MET A 1 -0.11 -14.52 62.34
CA MET A 1 1.26 -14.39 62.90
C MET A 1 1.66 -12.92 62.90
N LYS A 2 1.96 -12.41 64.10
CA LYS A 2 2.71 -11.19 64.47
C LYS A 2 2.65 -9.93 63.56
N LYS A 3 2.05 -8.89 64.17
CA LYS A 3 2.55 -7.49 64.35
C LYS A 3 2.94 -6.75 63.05
N ARG A 4 2.43 -5.55 62.80
CA ARG A 4 2.66 -4.35 63.63
C ARG A 4 1.56 -3.31 63.39
N GLY A 5 0.96 -2.86 64.47
CA GLY A 5 0.33 -1.55 64.52
C GLY A 5 1.33 -0.49 64.94
N GLY A 6 0.97 0.76 64.67
CA GLY A 6 1.07 1.80 65.69
C GLY A 6 1.75 3.09 65.27
N ARG A 7 1.00 4.18 65.54
CA ARG A 7 1.41 5.55 65.88
C ARG A 7 1.71 6.48 64.70
N HIS A 8 1.44 7.78 64.72
CA HIS A 8 0.55 8.74 65.43
C HIS A 8 1.11 10.10 64.92
N VAL A 9 0.34 10.96 64.22
CA VAL A 9 -0.30 12.21 64.70
C VAL A 9 0.62 13.45 64.66
N PHE A 10 -0.03 14.60 64.40
CA PHE A 10 0.39 16.03 64.42
C PHE A 10 0.81 16.61 63.07
N THR A 11 0.34 17.76 62.55
CA THR A 11 -0.73 18.73 62.90
C THR A 11 -0.78 19.80 61.81
N GLY A 12 -1.92 20.51 61.68
CA GLY A 12 -2.04 21.84 61.06
C GLY A 12 -2.33 21.78 59.55
N GLY A 13 -3.47 22.19 59.02
CA GLY A 13 -4.44 23.16 59.52
C GLY A 13 -4.25 24.48 58.78
N GLU A 14 -4.82 24.59 57.58
CA GLU A 14 -5.29 25.87 57.04
C GLU A 14 -6.35 25.59 55.95
N ALA A 15 -7.50 26.23 56.12
CA ALA A 15 -8.71 26.11 55.32
C ALA A 15 -9.12 27.50 54.85
N GLY A 16 -9.70 27.57 53.65
CA GLY A 16 -10.30 28.77 53.04
C GLY A 16 -10.48 28.54 51.53
N LEU A 17 -11.49 27.85 51.00
CA LEU A 17 -12.97 27.86 51.07
C LEU A 17 -13.61 28.61 49.87
N LEU A 18 -14.67 28.01 49.33
CA LEU A 18 -15.59 28.36 48.21
C LEU A 18 -15.15 27.88 46.82
N ALA A 19 -15.96 27.21 46.00
CA ALA A 19 -17.36 26.75 46.03
C ALA A 19 -17.49 25.65 44.94
N LEU A 20 -18.37 24.64 44.99
CA LEU A 20 -19.78 24.77 44.67
C LEU A 20 -20.54 23.46 44.98
N LEU A 21 -21.85 23.63 45.15
CA LEU A 21 -22.84 22.71 45.68
C LEU A 21 -23.06 21.40 44.90
N LEU A 22 -23.27 20.36 45.69
CA LEU A 22 -23.82 19.04 45.38
C LEU A 22 -25.33 19.00 45.66
N GLY A 23 -26.05 18.28 44.82
CA GLY A 23 -27.33 17.62 45.12
C GLY A 23 -27.87 16.95 43.85
N LEU A 24 -28.47 15.75 43.84
CA LEU A 24 -28.67 14.65 44.79
C LEU A 24 -29.39 13.55 43.97
N LEU A 25 -29.08 12.26 44.22
CA LEU A 25 -29.87 11.04 43.88
C LEU A 25 -30.00 10.68 42.37
N ALA A 26 -29.84 9.44 41.89
CA ALA A 26 -29.92 8.13 42.51
C ALA A 26 -29.00 7.12 41.76
N CYS A 27 -28.09 6.45 42.48
CA CYS A 27 -27.39 5.28 41.93
C CYS A 27 -28.27 4.05 42.18
N GLN A 28 -28.90 3.53 41.13
CA GLN A 28 -29.35 2.15 41.12
C GLN A 28 -28.12 1.26 41.31
N THR A 29 -28.15 0.40 42.33
CA THR A 29 -27.16 -0.65 42.52
C THR A 29 -27.33 -1.68 41.41
N VAL A 30 -26.64 -1.49 40.30
CA VAL A 30 -26.43 -2.56 39.31
C VAL A 30 -25.59 -3.61 40.01
N ARG A 31 -26.14 -4.83 40.16
CA ARG A 31 -25.36 -6.00 40.61
C ARG A 31 -24.11 -6.07 39.74
N PRO A 32 -22.91 -6.30 40.29
CA PRO A 32 -21.76 -6.63 39.45
C PRO A 32 -22.15 -7.86 38.64
N VAL A 33 -22.25 -7.68 37.33
CA VAL A 33 -22.23 -8.81 36.39
C VAL A 33 -20.91 -9.50 36.68
N ALA A 34 -20.97 -10.75 37.13
CA ALA A 34 -19.78 -11.56 37.31
C ALA A 34 -18.94 -11.40 36.04
N SER A 35 -17.68 -10.97 36.19
CA SER A 35 -16.73 -11.05 35.09
C SER A 35 -16.88 -12.44 34.49
N PRO A 36 -17.00 -12.58 33.16
CA PRO A 36 -16.76 -13.88 32.57
C PRO A 36 -15.41 -14.31 33.16
N GLY A 37 -15.38 -15.46 33.85
CA GLY A 37 -14.11 -16.09 34.18
C GLY A 37 -13.26 -16.17 32.91
N PRO A 38 -11.93 -16.36 32.98
CA PRO A 38 -11.10 -16.40 31.78
C PRO A 38 -11.75 -17.34 30.78
N GLN A 39 -12.37 -16.76 29.75
CA GLN A 39 -12.91 -17.52 28.66
C GLN A 39 -11.62 -18.02 28.00
N GLU A 40 -11.34 -19.32 28.12
CA GLU A 40 -10.16 -19.92 27.49
C GLU A 40 -10.05 -19.33 26.09
N ALA A 41 -9.00 -18.56 25.85
CA ALA A 41 -8.85 -17.88 24.59
C ALA A 41 -8.93 -18.97 23.51
N PRO A 42 -9.85 -18.87 22.52
CA PRO A 42 -9.83 -19.82 21.41
C PRO A 42 -8.42 -19.84 20.83
N GLY A 43 -7.89 -21.04 20.56
CA GLY A 43 -6.53 -21.23 20.11
C GLY A 43 -6.20 -20.36 18.89
N ALA A 44 -4.92 -20.05 18.67
CA ALA A 44 -4.48 -19.39 17.44
C ALA A 44 -4.06 -20.44 16.40
N LEU A 45 -4.41 -20.20 15.14
CA LEU A 45 -3.89 -20.97 14.02
C LEU A 45 -2.39 -20.65 13.87
N ARG A 46 -1.50 -21.63 14.05
CA ARG A 46 -0.04 -21.36 14.06
C ARG A 46 0.64 -21.85 12.80
N TYR A 47 1.39 -20.97 12.16
CA TYR A 47 2.21 -21.24 10.99
C TYR A 47 3.68 -21.30 11.41
N HIS A 48 4.31 -22.44 11.15
CA HIS A 48 5.75 -22.60 11.25
C HIS A 48 6.31 -22.70 9.83
N VAL A 49 7.12 -21.73 9.45
CA VAL A 49 7.66 -21.61 8.09
C VAL A 49 9.18 -21.76 8.15
N ALA A 50 9.71 -22.71 7.40
CA ALA A 50 11.14 -22.87 7.21
C ALA A 50 11.50 -22.56 5.75
N TYR A 51 12.41 -21.61 5.57
CA TYR A 51 13.04 -21.36 4.27
C TYR A 51 14.24 -22.30 4.12
N VAL A 52 14.15 -23.22 3.15
CA VAL A 52 15.18 -24.23 2.87
C VAL A 52 15.83 -23.94 1.52
N ARG A 53 17.10 -24.33 1.36
CA ARG A 53 17.92 -24.07 0.16
C ARG A 53 18.19 -25.32 -0.68
N GLU A 54 18.18 -26.49 -0.03
CA GLU A 54 18.48 -27.78 -0.65
C GLU A 54 17.22 -28.64 -0.76
N PRO A 55 17.04 -29.42 -1.85
CA PRO A 55 17.83 -29.45 -3.10
C PRO A 55 17.55 -28.24 -4.02
N GLY A 56 16.76 -27.28 -3.56
CA GLY A 56 16.44 -26.03 -4.21
C GLY A 56 15.61 -25.19 -3.24
N HIS A 57 15.53 -23.88 -3.48
CA HIS A 57 14.85 -22.99 -2.55
C HIS A 57 13.37 -23.34 -2.44
N ALA A 58 12.87 -23.43 -1.21
CA ALA A 58 11.47 -23.74 -0.93
C ALA A 58 11.03 -23.19 0.43
N LEU A 59 9.72 -23.14 0.61
CA LEU A 59 9.08 -22.93 1.91
C LEU A 59 8.48 -24.25 2.37
N GLU A 60 8.95 -24.74 3.51
CA GLU A 60 8.31 -25.83 4.23
C GLU A 60 7.40 -25.22 5.29
N VAL A 61 6.12 -25.54 5.23
CA VAL A 61 5.10 -24.93 6.06
C VAL A 61 4.39 -26.01 6.86
N GLU A 62 4.33 -25.83 8.17
CA GLU A 62 3.42 -26.55 9.06
C GLU A 62 2.37 -25.57 9.59
N VAL A 63 1.09 -25.96 9.51
CA VAL A 63 -0.02 -25.21 10.09
C VAL A 63 -0.65 -26.05 11.19
N VAL A 64 -0.52 -25.60 12.44
CA VAL A 64 -1.14 -26.22 13.62
C VAL A 64 -2.53 -25.63 13.82
N LEU A 65 -3.54 -26.49 13.83
CA LEU A 65 -4.94 -26.09 13.90
C LEU A 65 -5.36 -25.73 15.34
N ASP A 66 -6.17 -24.69 15.46
CA ASP A 66 -6.79 -24.20 16.71
C ASP A 66 -8.17 -24.78 16.99
N GLN A 67 -8.76 -25.46 16.00
CA GLN A 67 -10.12 -25.99 16.07
C GLN A 67 -10.14 -27.47 15.71
N LYS A 68 -11.01 -28.22 16.39
CA LYS A 68 -11.29 -29.62 16.07
C LYS A 68 -12.37 -29.72 15.00
N GLY A 69 -12.34 -30.79 14.22
CA GLY A 69 -13.34 -31.09 13.19
C GLY A 69 -12.82 -30.91 11.76
N ALA A 70 -13.67 -31.23 10.79
CA ALA A 70 -13.33 -31.08 9.38
C ALA A 70 -13.22 -29.59 9.01
N GLN A 71 -12.14 -29.22 8.34
CA GLN A 71 -11.86 -27.85 7.94
C GLN A 71 -11.45 -27.82 6.47
N GLU A 72 -11.75 -26.73 5.78
CA GLU A 72 -11.30 -26.49 4.41
C GLU A 72 -10.33 -25.33 4.38
N PHE A 73 -9.33 -25.47 3.53
CA PHE A 73 -8.29 -24.47 3.31
C PHE A 73 -8.12 -24.24 1.81
N LEU A 74 -7.61 -23.06 1.45
CA LEU A 74 -7.25 -22.71 0.08
C LEU A 74 -5.93 -21.93 -0.01
N PHE A 75 -5.33 -21.99 -1.19
CA PHE A 75 -4.41 -20.97 -1.69
C PHE A 75 -5.22 -19.93 -2.48
N THR A 76 -5.09 -18.65 -2.13
CA THR A 76 -5.78 -17.55 -2.84
C THR A 76 -5.30 -17.41 -4.28
N GLU A 77 -4.00 -17.65 -4.52
CA GLU A 77 -3.42 -17.72 -5.87
C GLU A 77 -2.93 -19.14 -6.17
N PRO A 78 -3.77 -19.95 -6.85
CA PRO A 78 -3.54 -21.24 -7.46
C PRO A 78 -2.12 -21.73 -7.70
N GLY A 79 -1.95 -23.04 -7.53
CA GLY A 79 -1.09 -23.80 -8.41
C GLY A 79 0.21 -24.24 -7.77
N GLY A 80 0.60 -23.57 -6.66
CA GLY A 80 1.79 -23.71 -5.79
C GLY A 80 2.23 -25.12 -5.37
N VAL A 81 1.23 -25.87 -4.94
CA VAL A 81 1.37 -27.04 -4.08
C VAL A 81 0.38 -28.07 -4.61
N LYS A 82 0.86 -29.28 -4.90
CA LYS A 82 0.02 -30.39 -5.39
C LYS A 82 -0.49 -31.27 -4.26
N THR A 83 0.29 -31.36 -3.19
CA THR A 83 0.07 -32.28 -2.07
C THR A 83 0.20 -31.55 -0.75
N VAL A 84 -0.72 -31.83 0.17
CA VAL A 84 -0.69 -31.43 1.58
C VAL A 84 -0.77 -32.69 2.43
N TRP A 85 0.02 -32.80 3.49
CA TRP A 85 -0.03 -33.91 4.42
C TRP A 85 -0.80 -33.50 5.69
N ALA A 86 -1.92 -34.16 5.97
CA ALA A 86 -2.65 -34.00 7.22
C ALA A 86 -2.08 -34.93 8.30
N ILE A 87 -1.73 -34.35 9.45
CA ILE A 87 -1.15 -35.04 10.60
C ILE A 87 -2.24 -35.17 11.67
N PRO A 88 -2.68 -36.40 12.01
CA PRO A 88 -3.70 -36.62 13.03
C PRO A 88 -3.27 -36.23 14.45
N GLU A 89 -4.24 -36.05 15.35
CA GLU A 89 -4.02 -35.81 16.80
C GLU A 89 -3.48 -37.06 17.51
N GLU A 90 -3.94 -38.24 17.09
CA GLU A 90 -3.50 -39.54 17.60
C GLU A 90 -2.24 -40.05 16.86
N ALA A 91 -1.60 -41.08 17.39
CA ALA A 91 -0.43 -41.74 16.77
C ALA A 91 -0.82 -42.58 15.53
N ALA A 92 -1.45 -41.93 14.56
CA ALA A 92 -1.81 -42.46 13.26
C ALA A 92 -0.87 -41.90 12.18
N PRO A 93 -0.69 -42.62 11.06
CA PRO A 93 0.15 -42.13 9.96
C PRO A 93 -0.43 -40.85 9.35
N ALA A 94 0.45 -39.99 8.83
CA ALA A 94 0.04 -38.82 8.07
C ALA A 94 -0.75 -39.22 6.83
N VAL A 95 -1.80 -38.46 6.52
CA VAL A 95 -2.67 -38.68 5.36
C VAL A 95 -2.27 -37.72 4.26
N GLU A 96 -1.94 -38.26 3.08
CA GLU A 96 -1.68 -37.46 1.89
C GLU A 96 -3.00 -36.95 1.28
N LEU A 97 -3.09 -35.64 1.03
CA LEU A 97 -4.24 -34.96 0.45
C LEU A 97 -3.83 -34.23 -0.82
N THR A 98 -4.57 -34.48 -1.90
CA THR A 98 -4.40 -33.75 -3.16
C THR A 98 -5.03 -32.36 -3.05
N VAL A 99 -4.32 -31.35 -3.54
CA VAL A 99 -4.85 -29.98 -3.70
C VAL A 99 -5.61 -29.91 -5.01
N THR A 100 -6.91 -29.58 -4.97
CA THR A 100 -7.78 -29.45 -6.16
C THR A 100 -8.30 -28.03 -6.23
N ASP A 101 -8.08 -27.34 -7.35
CA ASP A 101 -8.42 -25.92 -7.55
C ASP A 101 -7.91 -25.01 -6.42
N GLY A 102 -6.71 -25.31 -5.92
CA GLY A 102 -6.10 -24.59 -4.80
C GLY A 102 -6.70 -24.92 -3.43
N ARG A 103 -7.70 -25.81 -3.34
CA ARG A 103 -8.38 -26.17 -2.09
C ARG A 103 -7.93 -27.53 -1.56
N VAL A 104 -8.05 -27.69 -0.25
CA VAL A 104 -7.85 -28.95 0.46
C VAL A 104 -8.87 -29.08 1.59
N ARG A 105 -9.50 -30.25 1.70
CA ARG A 105 -10.42 -30.59 2.79
C ARG A 105 -9.71 -31.53 3.76
N LEU A 106 -9.59 -31.10 5.02
CA LEU A 106 -8.91 -31.85 6.07
C LEU A 106 -9.87 -32.84 6.74
N PRO A 107 -9.45 -34.10 6.98
CA PRO A 107 -10.19 -35.04 7.80
C PRO A 107 -10.43 -34.51 9.22
N ALA A 108 -11.54 -34.93 9.84
CA ALA A 108 -11.75 -34.69 11.26
C ALA A 108 -10.63 -35.34 12.10
N GLY A 109 -10.20 -34.68 13.17
CA GLY A 109 -9.07 -35.15 14.00
C GLY A 109 -7.68 -34.80 13.47
N THR A 110 -7.58 -34.01 12.39
CA THR A 110 -6.31 -33.42 11.96
C THR A 110 -5.82 -32.43 13.03
N ARG A 111 -4.57 -32.59 13.48
CA ARG A 111 -3.88 -31.69 14.42
C ARG A 111 -3.09 -30.60 13.70
N SER A 112 -2.34 -30.99 12.67
CA SER A 112 -1.61 -30.06 11.82
C SER A 112 -1.63 -30.51 10.37
N LEU A 113 -1.33 -29.61 9.45
CA LEU A 113 -1.06 -29.94 8.06
C LEU A 113 0.34 -29.46 7.69
N ARG A 114 0.98 -30.16 6.76
CA ARG A 114 2.30 -29.79 6.22
C ARG A 114 2.28 -29.73 4.71
N TYR A 115 3.02 -28.80 4.14
CA TYR A 115 3.24 -28.75 2.70
C TYR A 115 4.57 -28.07 2.35
N ARG A 116 5.02 -28.30 1.13
CA ARG A 116 6.21 -27.68 0.55
C ARG A 116 5.81 -26.82 -0.64
N TYR A 117 6.23 -25.56 -0.64
CA TYR A 117 6.13 -24.66 -1.79
C TYR A 117 7.51 -24.55 -2.47
N PRO A 118 7.72 -25.16 -3.66
CA PRO A 118 9.04 -25.23 -4.30
C PRO A 118 9.31 -23.96 -5.14
N LEU A 119 10.02 -22.99 -4.57
CA LEU A 119 10.28 -21.69 -5.20
C LEU A 119 11.08 -21.80 -6.50
N ASP A 120 12.20 -22.54 -6.50
CA ASP A 120 13.06 -22.62 -7.70
C ASP A 120 12.42 -23.43 -8.83
N GLU A 121 11.70 -24.50 -8.48
CA GLU A 121 10.95 -25.29 -9.45
C GLU A 121 9.88 -24.44 -10.14
N ARG A 122 9.11 -23.67 -9.36
CA ARG A 122 8.12 -22.71 -9.86
C ARG A 122 8.69 -21.74 -10.87
N ILE A 123 9.80 -21.10 -10.50
CA ILE A 123 10.45 -20.09 -11.32
C ILE A 123 10.93 -20.71 -12.64
N ARG A 124 11.51 -21.92 -12.59
CA ARG A 124 11.92 -22.65 -13.80
C ARG A 124 10.75 -23.04 -14.70
N GLU A 125 9.64 -23.51 -14.12
CA GLU A 125 8.48 -23.99 -14.88
C GLU A 125 7.63 -22.88 -15.48
N ARG A 126 7.42 -21.79 -14.75
CA ARG A 126 6.46 -20.72 -15.11
C ARG A 126 7.13 -19.41 -15.51
N GLY A 127 8.43 -19.30 -15.32
CA GLY A 127 9.18 -18.05 -15.47
C GLY A 127 9.10 -17.16 -14.24
N PRO A 128 10.00 -16.17 -14.13
CA PRO A 128 10.05 -15.23 -13.03
C PRO A 128 8.84 -14.27 -13.04
N GLY A 129 8.31 -13.95 -11.87
CA GLY A 129 7.21 -13.00 -11.71
C GLY A 129 6.80 -12.80 -10.25
N PHE A 130 6.05 -11.73 -9.97
CA PHE A 130 5.60 -11.41 -8.61
C PHE A 130 4.78 -12.52 -7.94
N PHE A 131 4.09 -13.37 -8.72
CA PHE A 131 3.25 -14.45 -8.21
C PHE A 131 3.86 -15.85 -8.39
N THR A 132 4.90 -15.99 -9.20
CA THR A 132 5.60 -17.27 -9.42
C THR A 132 6.89 -17.38 -8.62
N GLY A 133 7.52 -16.24 -8.33
CA GLY A 133 8.81 -16.15 -7.65
C GLY A 133 9.84 -15.39 -8.48
N MET A 134 10.74 -14.68 -7.81
CA MET A 134 11.91 -14.02 -8.39
C MET A 134 13.06 -13.94 -7.39
N GLY A 135 14.28 -13.71 -7.86
CA GLY A 135 15.45 -13.43 -7.03
C GLY A 135 16.71 -14.13 -7.53
N GLN A 136 17.86 -13.77 -6.96
CA GLN A 136 19.17 -14.35 -7.28
C GLN A 136 19.86 -14.82 -6.00
N GLY A 137 20.80 -15.77 -6.14
CA GLY A 137 21.55 -16.34 -5.02
C GLY A 137 20.60 -16.90 -3.94
N GLU A 138 20.81 -16.45 -2.70
CA GLU A 138 20.07 -16.85 -1.50
C GLU A 138 18.70 -16.17 -1.33
N ALA A 139 18.34 -15.25 -2.23
CA ALA A 139 17.18 -14.39 -2.06
C ALA A 139 16.02 -14.84 -2.95
N ARG A 140 14.81 -14.93 -2.40
CA ARG A 140 13.57 -15.13 -3.18
C ARG A 140 12.48 -14.17 -2.74
N HIS A 141 11.65 -13.77 -3.70
CA HIS A 141 10.53 -12.86 -3.52
C HIS A 141 9.32 -13.34 -4.28
N LEU A 142 8.14 -13.22 -3.67
CA LEU A 142 6.84 -13.53 -4.24
C LEU A 142 5.72 -12.92 -3.39
N ALA A 143 4.50 -12.85 -3.93
CA ALA A 143 3.30 -12.50 -3.19
C ALA A 143 2.94 -13.61 -2.19
N GLY A 144 2.62 -13.26 -0.94
CA GLY A 144 2.29 -14.23 0.10
C GLY A 144 1.08 -15.10 -0.22
N ARG A 145 0.10 -14.55 -0.95
CA ARG A 145 -1.15 -15.22 -1.35
C ARG A 145 -0.96 -16.45 -2.24
N THR A 146 0.26 -16.67 -2.73
CA THR A 146 0.66 -17.79 -3.58
C THR A 146 1.04 -19.04 -2.77
N TRP A 147 1.61 -18.85 -1.57
CA TRP A 147 2.18 -19.94 -0.77
C TRP A 147 1.54 -20.04 0.62
N LEU A 148 0.89 -18.98 1.11
CA LEU A 148 0.13 -19.04 2.36
C LEU A 148 -1.21 -19.73 2.11
N LEU A 149 -1.34 -20.93 2.67
CA LEU A 149 -2.61 -21.63 2.75
C LEU A 149 -3.46 -20.96 3.84
N ARG A 150 -4.70 -20.58 3.55
CA ARG A 150 -5.63 -19.94 4.51
C ARG A 150 -6.92 -20.73 4.68
N PRO A 151 -7.63 -20.62 5.82
CA PRO A 151 -8.96 -21.20 5.97
C PRO A 151 -9.92 -20.71 4.87
N TRP A 152 -10.72 -21.62 4.29
CA TRP A 152 -11.73 -21.27 3.28
C TRP A 152 -12.79 -20.33 3.85
N VAL A 153 -13.26 -20.63 5.06
CA VAL A 153 -14.16 -19.78 5.85
C VAL A 153 -13.55 -19.56 7.22
N ALA A 154 -13.42 -18.29 7.62
CA ALA A 154 -13.02 -17.90 8.96
C ALA A 154 -13.58 -16.50 9.28
N SER A 155 -13.78 -16.24 10.57
CA SER A 155 -13.93 -14.87 11.06
C SER A 155 -12.67 -14.06 10.69
N PRO A 156 -12.79 -12.83 10.16
CA PRO A 156 -11.64 -11.97 9.86
C PRO A 156 -10.70 -11.83 11.06
N SER A 157 -11.27 -11.73 12.27
CA SER A 157 -10.56 -11.61 13.55
C SER A 157 -9.96 -12.91 14.12
N ARG A 158 -10.09 -14.07 13.44
CA ARG A 158 -9.49 -15.33 13.92
C ARG A 158 -7.98 -15.15 14.04
N ARG A 159 -7.44 -15.41 15.23
CA ARG A 159 -6.02 -15.20 15.53
C ARG A 159 -5.14 -16.16 14.74
N VAL A 160 -4.07 -15.61 14.18
CA VAL A 160 -3.03 -16.34 13.47
C VAL A 160 -1.69 -15.96 14.07
N GLU A 161 -0.84 -16.94 14.30
CA GLU A 161 0.54 -16.71 14.73
C GLU A 161 1.46 -17.30 13.65
N LEU A 162 2.42 -16.53 13.16
CA LEU A 162 3.38 -17.02 12.18
C LEU A 162 4.80 -16.90 12.73
N SER A 163 5.60 -17.94 12.53
CA SER A 163 7.03 -17.96 12.86
C SER A 163 7.83 -18.38 11.64
N LEU A 164 9.01 -17.81 11.47
CA LEU A 164 9.84 -18.02 10.29
C LEU A 164 11.28 -18.32 10.68
N THR A 165 11.86 -19.35 10.06
CA THR A 165 13.24 -19.77 10.26
C THR A 165 13.96 -19.99 8.92
N GLY A 166 15.29 -20.11 8.96
CA GLY A 166 16.10 -20.44 7.78
C GLY A 166 16.53 -19.25 6.91
N ALA A 167 15.87 -18.10 7.03
CA ALA A 167 16.30 -16.85 6.37
C ALA A 167 15.82 -15.60 7.13
N LYS A 168 16.50 -14.48 6.90
CA LYS A 168 15.92 -13.16 7.20
C LYS A 168 14.80 -12.89 6.20
N ALA A 169 13.59 -12.64 6.69
CA ALA A 169 12.46 -12.29 5.85
C ALA A 169 12.15 -10.80 5.93
N LEU A 170 11.60 -10.24 4.86
CA LEU A 170 10.81 -9.02 4.92
C LEU A 170 9.39 -9.40 4.53
N LEU A 171 8.49 -9.26 5.50
CA LEU A 171 7.04 -9.39 5.34
C LEU A 171 6.41 -8.01 5.57
N PRO A 172 5.15 -7.78 5.15
CA PRO A 172 4.47 -6.53 5.46
C PRO A 172 4.26 -6.35 6.97
N TRP A 173 4.19 -7.44 7.73
CA TRP A 173 3.99 -7.44 9.17
C TRP A 173 5.31 -7.33 9.96
N GLU A 174 5.22 -6.92 11.22
CA GLU A 174 6.35 -6.88 12.15
C GLU A 174 6.25 -8.03 13.15
N PRO A 175 7.36 -8.72 13.46
CA PRO A 175 7.37 -9.74 14.49
C PRO A 175 7.44 -9.09 15.88
N ASP A 176 6.94 -9.80 16.88
CA ASP A 176 7.13 -9.47 18.29
C ASP A 176 8.58 -9.76 18.76
N ALA A 177 8.86 -9.49 20.04
CA ALA A 177 10.19 -9.68 20.62
C ALA A 177 10.69 -11.13 20.58
N ALA A 178 9.79 -12.11 20.46
CA ALA A 178 10.13 -13.53 20.33
C ALA A 178 10.29 -13.96 18.86
N GLY A 179 10.05 -13.06 17.90
CA GLY A 179 10.15 -13.35 16.47
C GLY A 179 8.86 -13.89 15.86
N HIS A 180 7.73 -13.80 16.56
CA HIS A 180 6.42 -14.27 16.08
C HIS A 180 5.61 -13.12 15.50
N TYR A 181 5.02 -13.32 14.33
CA TYR A 181 4.09 -12.39 13.71
C TYR A 181 2.69 -12.67 14.24
N GLN A 182 2.08 -11.66 14.87
CA GLN A 182 0.72 -11.73 15.42
C GLN A 182 -0.24 -11.19 14.36
N LEU A 183 -1.02 -12.07 13.76
CA LEU A 183 -1.86 -11.82 12.59
C LEU A 183 -3.32 -12.21 12.85
N THR A 184 -4.15 -11.94 11.87
CA THR A 184 -5.53 -12.38 11.78
C THR A 184 -5.78 -13.15 10.48
N ALA A 185 -6.92 -13.83 10.37
CA ALA A 185 -7.28 -14.54 9.14
C ALA A 185 -7.53 -13.59 7.95
N GLU A 186 -7.83 -12.31 8.21
CA GLU A 186 -7.92 -11.26 7.20
C GLU A 186 -6.55 -10.97 6.56
N ASP A 187 -5.49 -10.92 7.37
CA ASP A 187 -4.13 -10.70 6.88
C ASP A 187 -3.66 -11.81 5.91
N LEU A 188 -4.20 -13.03 6.04
CA LEU A 188 -3.90 -14.13 5.13
C LEU A 188 -4.60 -13.99 3.76
N VAL A 189 -5.64 -13.16 3.63
CA VAL A 189 -6.30 -12.86 2.34
C VAL A 189 -5.40 -11.95 1.53
N ASP A 190 -5.04 -10.81 2.12
CA ASP A 190 -4.20 -9.78 1.53
C ASP A 190 -2.84 -9.74 2.21
N SER A 191 -2.07 -10.81 2.00
CA SER A 191 -0.78 -11.00 2.66
C SER A 191 0.36 -10.16 2.08
N GLY A 192 0.14 -9.45 0.98
CA GLY A 192 1.14 -8.59 0.37
C GLY A 192 2.34 -9.34 -0.22
N PHE A 193 3.43 -8.61 -0.42
CA PHE A 193 4.70 -9.12 -0.93
C PHE A 193 5.64 -9.58 0.17
N HIS A 194 6.30 -10.70 -0.09
CA HIS A 194 7.23 -11.32 0.83
C HIS A 194 8.60 -11.47 0.17
N SER A 195 9.66 -11.42 0.97
CA SER A 195 10.98 -11.85 0.53
C SER A 195 11.74 -12.58 1.61
N PHE A 196 12.54 -13.56 1.21
CA PHE A 196 13.34 -14.43 2.04
C PHE A 196 14.79 -14.29 1.59
N GLY A 197 15.71 -14.11 2.54
CA GLY A 197 17.12 -13.83 2.23
C GLY A 197 17.33 -12.45 1.62
N GLY A 198 18.48 -12.27 0.96
CA GLY A 198 18.88 -11.00 0.37
C GLY A 198 19.34 -9.96 1.38
N ARG A 199 19.54 -8.73 0.90
CA ARG A 199 20.08 -7.62 1.69
C ARG A 199 18.94 -6.71 2.15
N ARG A 200 19.20 -5.91 3.18
CA ARG A 200 18.21 -5.06 3.84
C ARG A 200 18.78 -3.67 4.07
N CYS A 201 17.95 -2.67 3.85
CA CYS A 201 18.20 -1.30 4.28
C CYS A 201 16.85 -0.64 4.62
N GLN A 202 16.90 0.58 5.17
CA GLN A 202 15.71 1.34 5.51
C GLN A 202 15.86 2.76 4.94
N ALA A 203 14.82 3.23 4.28
CA ALA A 203 14.66 4.65 3.96
C ALA A 203 13.77 5.28 5.03
N ARG A 204 14.27 6.32 5.70
CA ARG A 204 13.63 6.87 6.91
C ARG A 204 13.22 8.32 6.67
N LEU A 205 11.92 8.58 6.73
CA LEU A 205 11.34 9.90 6.62
C LEU A 205 10.63 10.27 7.93
N PRO A 206 10.48 11.56 8.26
CA PRO A 206 9.64 11.98 9.37
C PRO A 206 8.20 11.43 9.20
N GLY A 207 7.80 10.48 10.03
CA GLY A 207 6.47 9.86 9.99
C GLY A 207 6.32 8.64 9.07
N MET A 208 7.38 8.15 8.42
CA MET A 208 7.34 6.92 7.63
C MET A 208 8.70 6.20 7.56
N VAL A 209 8.67 4.88 7.60
CA VAL A 209 9.81 4.02 7.29
C VAL A 209 9.46 3.10 6.11
N LEU A 210 10.32 3.10 5.09
CA LEU A 210 10.30 2.03 4.10
C LEU A 210 11.33 0.98 4.51
N ASP A 211 10.84 -0.21 4.84
CA ASP A 211 11.72 -1.37 5.02
C ASP A 211 12.00 -1.96 3.65
N VAL A 212 13.27 -1.94 3.24
CA VAL A 212 13.66 -2.31 1.88
C VAL A 212 14.35 -3.65 1.86
N ALA A 213 13.85 -4.57 1.03
CA ALA A 213 14.53 -5.79 0.65
C ALA A 213 15.14 -5.67 -0.74
N LEU A 214 16.47 -5.82 -0.85
CA LEU A 214 17.14 -5.99 -2.13
C LEU A 214 17.32 -7.48 -2.39
N VAL A 215 16.59 -8.01 -3.37
CA VAL A 215 16.55 -9.47 -3.65
C VAL A 215 17.55 -9.91 -4.72
N ALA A 216 18.40 -8.98 -5.16
CA ALA A 216 19.63 -9.20 -5.91
C ALA A 216 20.54 -7.94 -5.74
N PRO A 217 21.83 -8.01 -6.10
CA PRO A 217 22.69 -6.82 -6.21
C PRO A 217 22.37 -5.96 -7.43
N MET A 218 22.57 -4.65 -7.31
CA MET A 218 22.70 -3.75 -8.46
C MET A 218 24.17 -3.72 -8.87
N HIS A 219 24.49 -3.67 -10.17
CA HIS A 219 25.89 -3.70 -10.62
C HIS A 219 26.62 -2.35 -10.53
N HIS A 220 25.87 -1.26 -10.48
CA HIS A 220 26.42 0.10 -10.48
C HIS A 220 26.05 0.92 -9.24
N LEU A 221 25.37 0.31 -8.27
CA LEU A 221 24.86 0.99 -7.08
C LEU A 221 25.06 0.16 -5.83
N GLU A 222 25.57 0.81 -4.80
CA GLU A 222 25.56 0.28 -3.44
C GLU A 222 24.13 0.32 -2.86
N ASP A 223 23.84 -0.54 -1.89
CA ASP A 223 22.51 -0.65 -1.27
C ASP A 223 22.06 0.65 -0.62
N ALA A 224 23.01 1.40 -0.04
CA ALA A 224 22.75 2.71 0.54
C ALA A 224 22.30 3.73 -0.52
N ALA A 225 22.81 3.65 -1.76
CA ALA A 225 22.40 4.53 -2.85
C ALA A 225 20.97 4.21 -3.31
N VAL A 226 20.61 2.92 -3.39
CA VAL A 226 19.24 2.48 -3.69
C VAL A 226 18.27 2.95 -2.60
N CYS A 227 18.61 2.76 -1.33
CA CYS A 227 17.76 3.23 -0.22
C CYS A 227 17.65 4.76 -0.18
N GLY A 228 18.74 5.49 -0.41
CA GLY A 228 18.70 6.95 -0.51
C GLY A 228 17.83 7.45 -1.66
N TRP A 229 17.84 6.76 -2.81
CA TRP A 229 16.92 7.05 -3.92
C TRP A 229 15.46 6.84 -3.52
N LEU A 230 15.13 5.71 -2.87
CA LEU A 230 13.78 5.44 -2.39
C LEU A 230 13.32 6.47 -1.35
N GLU A 231 14.20 6.88 -0.43
CA GLU A 231 13.91 7.93 0.55
C GLU A 231 13.53 9.24 -0.13
N ARG A 232 14.36 9.69 -1.08
CA ARG A 232 14.09 10.92 -1.85
C ARG A 232 12.84 10.81 -2.70
N THR A 233 12.56 9.63 -3.24
CA THR A 233 11.36 9.36 -4.04
C THR A 233 10.11 9.45 -3.16
N ALA A 234 10.13 8.79 -2.01
CA ALA A 234 9.04 8.76 -1.05
C ALA A 234 8.74 10.14 -0.45
N GLY A 235 9.76 11.00 -0.28
CA GLY A 235 9.56 12.38 0.15
C GLY A 235 8.67 13.22 -0.78
N GLN A 236 8.51 12.81 -2.05
CA GLN A 236 7.61 13.49 -2.99
C GLN A 236 6.13 13.26 -2.67
N LEU A 237 5.76 12.22 -1.91
CA LEU A 237 4.36 12.01 -1.48
C LEU A 237 3.85 13.20 -0.65
N LEU A 238 4.74 13.90 0.06
CA LEU A 238 4.40 15.10 0.83
C LEU A 238 4.05 16.32 -0.04
N THR A 239 4.18 16.22 -1.37
CA THR A 239 3.64 17.21 -2.31
C THR A 239 2.14 17.00 -2.58
N VAL A 240 1.60 15.83 -2.21
CA VAL A 240 0.22 15.38 -2.45
C VAL A 240 -0.53 15.23 -1.12
N ARG A 241 0.13 14.70 -0.09
CA ARG A 241 -0.42 14.50 1.26
C ARG A 241 0.29 15.39 2.29
N ARG A 242 -0.41 15.72 3.37
CA ARG A 242 0.17 16.45 4.52
C ARG A 242 1.03 15.56 5.40
N THR A 243 0.64 14.30 5.54
CA THR A 243 1.33 13.27 6.33
C THR A 243 1.39 11.98 5.53
N PHE A 244 2.33 11.10 5.87
CA PHE A 244 2.34 9.75 5.32
C PHE A 244 1.14 8.96 5.86
N PRO A 245 0.30 8.35 4.99
CA PRO A 245 -0.86 7.60 5.45
C PRO A 245 -0.49 6.28 6.14
N TYR A 246 0.68 5.75 5.81
CA TYR A 246 1.21 4.50 6.35
C TYR A 246 2.57 4.77 7.02
N PRO A 247 2.72 4.53 8.34
CA PRO A 247 3.97 4.80 9.04
C PRO A 247 5.07 3.80 8.68
N ARG A 248 4.71 2.66 8.09
CA ARG A 248 5.62 1.61 7.66
C ARG A 248 5.12 0.94 6.39
N VAL A 249 6.01 0.70 5.44
CA VAL A 249 5.72 -0.01 4.18
C VAL A 249 6.87 -0.98 3.88
N ALA A 250 6.54 -2.21 3.54
CA ALA A 250 7.53 -3.17 3.03
C ALA A 250 7.74 -2.94 1.53
N LEU A 251 8.98 -2.69 1.10
CA LEU A 251 9.32 -2.44 -0.30
C LEU A 251 10.39 -3.42 -0.78
N HIS A 252 10.10 -4.14 -1.86
CA HIS A 252 10.99 -5.12 -2.46
C HIS A 252 11.58 -4.56 -3.75
N VAL A 253 12.89 -4.38 -3.80
CA VAL A 253 13.62 -4.05 -5.02
C VAL A 253 14.12 -5.35 -5.63
N VAL A 254 13.63 -5.66 -6.82
CA VAL A 254 13.95 -6.86 -7.59
C VAL A 254 14.72 -6.46 -8.85
N PRO A 255 16.07 -6.49 -8.80
CA PRO A 255 16.89 -6.29 -9.98
C PRO A 255 16.64 -7.35 -11.06
N VAL A 256 16.51 -6.90 -12.31
CA VAL A 256 16.33 -7.73 -13.51
C VAL A 256 17.64 -7.74 -14.28
N GLU A 257 18.23 -8.93 -14.37
CA GLU A 257 19.53 -9.17 -15.01
C GLU A 257 19.57 -8.71 -16.47
N GLY A 258 20.70 -8.11 -16.87
CA GLY A 258 20.95 -7.65 -18.23
C GLY A 258 20.16 -6.41 -18.66
N SER A 259 19.26 -5.88 -17.82
CA SER A 259 18.49 -4.67 -18.13
C SER A 259 19.13 -3.41 -17.56
N GLY A 260 19.29 -2.39 -18.41
CA GLY A 260 19.66 -1.02 -17.98
C GLY A 260 18.47 -0.09 -17.76
N ARG A 261 17.23 -0.58 -17.91
CA ARG A 261 16.02 0.24 -17.73
C ARG A 261 15.81 0.52 -16.23
N PRO A 262 15.60 1.79 -15.81
CA PRO A 262 15.49 2.11 -14.39
C PRO A 262 14.23 1.53 -13.73
N GLY A 263 13.08 1.63 -14.39
CA GLY A 263 11.83 0.97 -13.98
C GLY A 263 11.31 0.08 -15.12
N LEU A 264 11.08 -1.20 -14.80
CA LEU A 264 10.46 -2.16 -15.73
C LEU A 264 8.98 -2.34 -15.40
N PHE A 265 8.67 -2.49 -14.12
CA PHE A 265 7.32 -2.70 -13.60
C PHE A 265 7.31 -2.45 -12.10
N GLY A 266 6.14 -2.12 -11.56
CA GLY A 266 5.90 -1.98 -10.13
C GLY A 266 4.53 -2.54 -9.78
N MET A 267 4.33 -2.84 -8.51
CA MET A 267 3.00 -3.16 -7.99
C MET A 267 2.94 -2.84 -6.52
N LEU A 268 1.86 -2.18 -6.11
CA LEU A 268 1.41 -2.11 -4.72
C LEU A 268 0.36 -3.20 -4.43
N MET A 269 0.47 -3.83 -3.26
CA MET A 269 -0.57 -4.67 -2.68
C MET A 269 -1.11 -4.01 -1.41
N TRP A 270 -2.44 -3.98 -1.28
CA TRP A 270 -3.19 -3.44 -0.15
C TRP A 270 -3.21 -4.39 1.06
N SER A 271 -2.08 -5.04 1.34
CA SER A 271 -1.89 -5.72 2.62
C SER A 271 -1.99 -4.73 3.79
N SER A 272 -2.13 -5.25 5.00
CA SER A 272 -2.11 -4.43 6.21
C SER A 272 -0.88 -4.79 7.06
N PRO A 273 0.18 -3.96 7.09
CA PRO A 273 0.46 -2.76 6.28
C PRO A 273 0.66 -3.02 4.77
N PRO A 274 0.57 -1.99 3.89
CA PRO A 274 0.80 -2.16 2.45
C PRO A 274 2.22 -2.59 2.12
N SER A 275 2.36 -3.22 0.95
CA SER A 275 3.66 -3.64 0.43
C SER A 275 3.80 -3.37 -1.05
N ILE A 276 5.02 -3.06 -1.48
CA ILE A 276 5.35 -2.65 -2.85
C ILE A 276 6.47 -3.55 -3.38
N SER A 277 6.38 -3.96 -4.64
CA SER A 277 7.50 -4.60 -5.34
C SER A 277 7.85 -3.81 -6.61
N LEU A 278 9.14 -3.60 -6.84
CA LEU A 278 9.68 -2.85 -7.97
C LEU A 278 10.65 -3.72 -8.76
N LEU A 279 10.38 -3.90 -10.05
CA LEU A 279 11.33 -4.44 -11.01
C LEU A 279 12.20 -3.30 -11.55
N VAL A 280 13.49 -3.35 -11.22
CA VAL A 280 14.49 -2.38 -11.67
C VAL A 280 15.55 -3.07 -12.50
N GLY A 281 16.12 -2.41 -13.49
CA GLY A 281 17.20 -2.99 -14.28
C GLY A 281 18.47 -3.13 -13.46
N GLN A 282 19.11 -4.30 -13.45
CA GLN A 282 20.31 -4.54 -12.67
C GLN A 282 21.50 -3.66 -13.07
N GLU A 283 21.52 -3.19 -14.33
CA GLU A 283 22.51 -2.26 -14.90
C GLU A 283 22.09 -0.77 -14.76
N ALA A 284 20.97 -0.47 -14.10
CA ALA A 284 20.49 0.90 -13.96
C ALA A 284 21.44 1.73 -13.07
N ARG A 285 21.72 2.97 -13.50
CA ARG A 285 22.47 3.96 -12.73
C ARG A 285 21.54 4.85 -11.92
N LEU A 286 22.08 5.53 -10.91
CA LEU A 286 21.31 6.35 -9.99
C LEU A 286 20.51 7.44 -10.71
N GLU A 287 21.12 8.11 -11.69
CA GLU A 287 20.50 9.20 -12.44
C GLU A 287 19.29 8.70 -13.24
N ALA A 288 19.37 7.48 -13.78
CA ALA A 288 18.26 6.85 -14.48
C ALA A 288 17.11 6.52 -13.52
N LEU A 289 17.42 5.99 -12.33
CA LEU A 289 16.42 5.71 -11.28
C LEU A 289 15.74 6.99 -10.77
N GLU A 290 16.49 8.08 -10.56
CA GLU A 290 15.93 9.38 -10.15
C GLU A 290 15.07 10.03 -11.25
N GLY A 291 15.39 9.75 -12.52
CA GLY A 291 14.66 10.23 -13.67
C GLY A 291 13.39 9.44 -14.00
N ASP A 292 13.25 8.23 -13.45
CA ASP A 292 12.15 7.32 -13.72
C ASP A 292 10.89 7.62 -12.90
N TRP A 293 9.74 7.14 -13.39
CA TRP A 293 8.43 7.40 -12.82
C TRP A 293 7.90 6.23 -11.99
N ALA A 294 8.33 4.99 -12.24
CA ALA A 294 7.65 3.79 -11.75
C ALA A 294 7.64 3.69 -10.22
N ALA A 295 8.79 3.92 -9.56
CA ALA A 295 8.86 3.87 -8.10
C ALA A 295 7.96 4.92 -7.44
N LEU A 296 7.88 6.12 -8.04
CA LEU A 296 7.00 7.18 -7.53
C LEU A 296 5.53 6.84 -7.77
N HIS A 297 5.18 6.29 -8.94
CA HIS A 297 3.82 5.85 -9.26
C HIS A 297 3.31 4.85 -8.22
N GLU A 298 4.09 3.79 -7.93
CA GLU A 298 3.70 2.79 -6.93
C GLU A 298 3.57 3.38 -5.52
N LEU A 299 4.47 4.28 -5.13
CA LEU A 299 4.37 4.97 -3.84
C LEU A 299 3.17 5.91 -3.79
N LEU A 300 2.75 6.50 -4.91
CA LEU A 300 1.61 7.40 -4.95
C LEU A 300 0.27 6.68 -4.78
N HIS A 301 0.19 5.37 -5.00
CA HIS A 301 -0.97 4.60 -4.58
C HIS A 301 -1.24 4.74 -3.08
N LEU A 302 -0.20 4.85 -2.24
CA LEU A 302 -0.35 5.05 -0.79
C LEU A 302 -1.08 6.36 -0.42
N THR A 303 -1.23 7.31 -1.35
CA THR A 303 -1.84 8.61 -1.06
C THR A 303 -3.37 8.59 -1.04
N HIS A 304 -3.98 7.53 -1.58
CA HIS A 304 -5.43 7.32 -1.59
C HIS A 304 -5.78 6.03 -0.82
N PRO A 305 -7.03 5.87 -0.34
CA PRO A 305 -7.47 4.60 0.25
C PRO A 305 -7.54 3.47 -0.80
N ALA A 306 -7.61 2.23 -0.34
CA ALA A 306 -7.97 1.11 -1.20
C ALA A 306 -9.43 1.24 -1.65
N PHE A 307 -9.69 1.19 -2.95
CA PHE A 307 -11.04 1.28 -3.48
C PHE A 307 -11.70 -0.10 -3.53
N LEU A 308 -12.87 -0.23 -2.88
CA LEU A 308 -13.67 -1.45 -2.78
C LEU A 308 -15.10 -1.19 -3.34
N PRO A 309 -15.57 -1.94 -4.36
CA PRO A 309 -14.79 -2.87 -5.18
C PRO A 309 -13.65 -2.15 -5.92
N ARG A 310 -12.69 -2.95 -6.42
CA ARG A 310 -11.55 -2.42 -7.18
C ARG A 310 -12.04 -1.49 -8.28
N THR A 311 -11.48 -0.29 -8.33
CA THR A 311 -11.83 0.74 -9.32
C THR A 311 -10.55 1.29 -9.91
N ALA A 312 -10.05 0.62 -10.96
CA ALA A 312 -8.72 0.87 -11.51
C ALA A 312 -8.56 2.29 -12.06
N TRP A 313 -9.55 2.84 -12.76
CA TRP A 313 -9.45 4.19 -13.31
C TRP A 313 -9.23 5.28 -12.25
N ILE A 314 -9.80 5.12 -11.03
CA ILE A 314 -9.57 6.06 -9.93
C ILE A 314 -8.18 5.83 -9.34
N SER A 315 -7.86 4.59 -8.97
CA SER A 315 -6.59 4.26 -8.30
C SER A 315 -5.37 4.51 -9.20
N GLU A 316 -5.33 3.90 -10.38
CA GLU A 316 -4.25 4.10 -11.37
C GLU A 316 -4.26 5.53 -11.91
N GLY A 317 -5.43 6.13 -12.08
CA GLY A 317 -5.56 7.49 -12.57
C GLY A 317 -4.97 8.53 -11.63
N LEU A 318 -5.30 8.45 -10.34
CA LEU A 318 -4.75 9.33 -9.31
C LEU A 318 -3.24 9.18 -9.20
N ALA A 319 -2.73 7.95 -9.14
CA ALA A 319 -1.30 7.68 -9.08
C ALA A 319 -0.56 8.23 -10.32
N THR A 320 -1.09 7.96 -11.52
CA THR A 320 -0.53 8.44 -12.79
C THR A 320 -0.52 9.96 -12.87
N TYR A 321 -1.65 10.60 -12.54
CA TYR A 321 -1.80 12.05 -12.55
C TYR A 321 -0.83 12.73 -11.58
N PHE A 322 -0.83 12.28 -10.32
CA PHE A 322 0.04 12.87 -9.31
C PHE A 322 1.52 12.55 -9.54
N THR A 323 1.89 11.53 -10.31
CA THR A 323 3.30 11.22 -10.59
C THR A 323 4.01 12.41 -11.25
N GLU A 324 3.42 12.99 -12.29
CA GLU A 324 4.06 14.11 -13.00
C GLU A 324 4.01 15.41 -12.19
N LEU A 325 2.89 15.64 -11.48
CA LEU A 325 2.70 16.81 -10.62
C LEU A 325 3.65 16.78 -9.41
N ALA A 326 3.77 15.64 -8.73
CA ALA A 326 4.62 15.50 -7.56
C ALA A 326 6.09 15.75 -7.90
N ARG A 327 6.56 15.25 -9.06
CA ARG A 327 7.93 15.51 -9.55
C ARG A 327 8.15 16.98 -9.88
N ALA A 328 7.16 17.66 -10.46
CA ALA A 328 7.25 19.10 -10.70
C ALA A 328 7.30 19.89 -9.38
N ARG A 329 6.38 19.59 -8.46
CA ARG A 329 6.24 20.25 -7.15
C ARG A 329 7.41 20.04 -6.21
N SER A 330 8.14 18.94 -6.37
CA SER A 330 9.37 18.67 -5.62
C SER A 330 10.62 19.24 -6.30
N GLY A 331 10.49 19.89 -7.46
CA GLY A 331 11.62 20.39 -8.25
C GLY A 331 12.45 19.31 -8.94
N ARG A 332 11.96 18.07 -9.01
CA ARG A 332 12.66 16.95 -9.67
C ARG A 332 12.53 17.01 -11.19
N GLN A 333 11.54 17.73 -11.70
CA GLN A 333 11.43 18.12 -13.10
C GLN A 333 10.82 19.50 -13.23
N THR A 334 10.98 20.13 -14.39
CA THR A 334 10.33 21.42 -14.67
C THR A 334 8.83 21.22 -14.93
N PRO A 335 7.99 22.24 -14.68
CA PRO A 335 6.58 22.20 -15.05
C PRO A 335 6.35 21.87 -16.54
N ALA A 336 7.16 22.45 -17.42
CA ALA A 336 7.08 22.16 -18.85
C ALA A 336 7.36 20.69 -19.16
N ARG A 337 8.30 20.05 -18.45
CA ARG A 337 8.58 18.62 -18.59
C ARG A 337 7.41 17.78 -18.09
N ALA A 338 6.79 18.13 -16.97
CA ALA A 338 5.62 17.43 -16.43
C ALA A 338 4.44 17.46 -17.42
N TRP A 339 4.11 18.63 -17.99
CA TRP A 339 3.09 18.72 -19.05
C TRP A 339 3.44 17.95 -20.30
N THR A 340 4.72 17.97 -20.72
CA THR A 340 5.19 17.14 -21.83
C THR A 340 4.90 15.66 -21.56
N ARG A 341 5.22 15.16 -20.36
CA ARG A 341 4.98 13.75 -19.97
C ARG A 341 3.50 13.39 -19.89
N LEU A 342 2.68 14.25 -19.31
CA LEU A 342 1.22 14.08 -19.26
C LEU A 342 0.66 13.98 -20.68
N LEU A 343 1.09 14.84 -21.60
CA LEU A 343 0.62 14.83 -22.99
C LEU A 343 1.10 13.61 -23.78
N GLU A 344 2.37 13.23 -23.65
CA GLU A 344 2.87 11.96 -24.19
C GLU A 344 2.02 10.77 -23.69
N GLY A 345 1.61 10.81 -22.43
CA GLY A 345 0.73 9.81 -21.82
C GLY A 345 -0.68 9.84 -22.36
N PHE A 346 -1.31 11.01 -22.45
CA PHE A 346 -2.65 11.18 -22.98
C PHE A 346 -2.73 10.75 -24.46
N GLU A 347 -1.71 11.03 -25.28
CA GLU A 347 -1.66 10.53 -26.66
C GLU A 347 -1.56 9.00 -26.72
N ARG A 348 -0.77 8.37 -25.84
CA ARG A 348 -0.77 6.90 -25.71
C ARG A 348 -2.14 6.37 -25.29
N GLY A 349 -2.75 6.99 -24.27
CA GLY A 349 -4.09 6.63 -23.80
C GLY A 349 -5.14 6.75 -24.89
N LYS A 350 -5.09 7.81 -25.70
CA LYS A 350 -5.98 8.04 -26.84
C LYS A 350 -5.80 6.97 -27.91
N ALA A 351 -4.55 6.63 -28.24
CA ALA A 351 -4.25 5.55 -29.19
C ALA A 351 -4.77 4.19 -28.67
N GLN A 352 -4.60 3.90 -27.38
CA GLN A 352 -5.07 2.67 -26.74
C GLN A 352 -6.59 2.60 -26.64
N ALA A 353 -7.27 3.74 -26.45
CA ALA A 353 -8.73 3.79 -26.46
C ALA A 353 -9.31 3.46 -27.84
N ALA A 354 -8.56 3.66 -28.93
CA ALA A 354 -8.94 3.26 -30.28
C ALA A 354 -10.36 3.73 -30.70
N GLY A 355 -10.75 4.94 -30.28
CA GLY A 355 -12.05 5.53 -30.59
C GLY A 355 -13.18 5.22 -29.58
N ARG A 356 -12.93 4.37 -28.58
CA ARG A 356 -13.86 4.13 -27.46
C ARG A 356 -14.14 5.39 -26.65
N THR A 357 -15.31 5.42 -26.06
CA THR A 357 -15.75 6.45 -25.10
C THR A 357 -15.06 6.29 -23.75
N LEU A 358 -15.06 7.35 -22.93
CA LEU A 358 -14.56 7.25 -21.56
C LEU A 358 -15.34 6.21 -20.74
N GLU A 359 -16.65 6.09 -20.94
CA GLU A 359 -17.52 5.11 -20.28
C GLU A 359 -17.05 3.68 -20.55
N GLU A 360 -16.86 3.31 -21.81
CA GLU A 360 -16.34 2.01 -22.21
C GLU A 360 -14.93 1.76 -21.64
N MET A 361 -14.10 2.81 -21.54
CA MET A 361 -12.75 2.70 -20.97
C MET A 361 -12.73 2.49 -19.46
N ILE A 362 -13.72 2.98 -18.70
CA ILE A 362 -13.70 2.85 -17.23
C ILE A 362 -14.54 1.70 -16.67
N GLN A 363 -15.42 1.10 -17.49
CA GLN A 363 -16.25 -0.04 -17.10
C GLN A 363 -15.48 -1.37 -17.15
N GLU A 364 -14.44 -1.47 -17.97
CA GLU A 364 -13.55 -2.62 -18.00
C GLU A 364 -12.57 -2.55 -16.79
N ASP A 365 -12.30 -3.69 -16.13
CA ASP A 365 -11.51 -3.71 -14.88
C ASP A 365 -10.10 -3.12 -15.06
N ALA A 366 -9.44 -3.37 -16.20
CA ALA A 366 -8.11 -2.81 -16.50
C ALA A 366 -7.78 -2.82 -18.01
N PRO A 367 -8.49 -2.03 -18.86
CA PRO A 367 -8.15 -1.94 -20.27
C PRO A 367 -6.76 -1.35 -20.51
N PRO A 368 -6.13 -1.64 -21.66
CA PRO A 368 -5.01 -0.86 -22.13
C PRO A 368 -5.32 0.64 -22.09
N GLY A 369 -4.48 1.43 -21.42
CA GLY A 369 -4.67 2.88 -21.30
C GLY A 369 -5.47 3.37 -20.09
N ILE A 370 -5.94 2.48 -19.21
CA ILE A 370 -6.68 2.84 -17.98
C ILE A 370 -5.96 3.90 -17.12
N TYR A 371 -4.63 3.82 -17.04
CA TYR A 371 -3.75 4.79 -16.36
C TYR A 371 -3.97 6.22 -16.87
N TRP A 372 -3.93 6.39 -18.19
CA TRP A 372 -4.00 7.71 -18.83
C TRP A 372 -5.43 8.23 -18.94
N VAL A 373 -6.41 7.34 -19.13
CA VAL A 373 -7.84 7.66 -19.03
C VAL A 373 -8.18 8.16 -17.62
N GLY A 374 -7.74 7.41 -16.60
CA GLY A 374 -7.90 7.80 -15.21
C GLY A 374 -7.19 9.12 -14.88
N ALA A 375 -5.97 9.33 -15.38
CA ALA A 375 -5.23 10.57 -15.17
C ALA A 375 -5.90 11.77 -15.86
N TYR A 376 -6.53 11.57 -17.01
CA TYR A 376 -7.30 12.61 -17.68
C TYR A 376 -8.57 12.97 -16.89
N LEU A 377 -9.28 11.98 -16.36
CA LEU A 377 -10.41 12.20 -15.45
C LEU A 377 -9.98 12.92 -14.17
N ALA A 378 -8.84 12.53 -13.57
CA ALA A 378 -8.27 13.21 -12.41
C ALA A 378 -7.91 14.67 -12.72
N LEU A 379 -7.30 14.95 -13.87
CA LEU A 379 -7.01 16.32 -14.31
C LEU A 379 -8.30 17.14 -14.46
N MET A 380 -9.35 16.61 -15.11
CA MET A 380 -10.63 17.31 -15.26
C MET A 380 -11.27 17.62 -13.89
N LEU A 381 -11.26 16.65 -12.97
CA LEU A 381 -11.77 16.84 -11.62
C LEU A 381 -10.97 17.88 -10.83
N ASP A 382 -9.63 17.86 -10.88
CA ASP A 382 -8.80 18.84 -10.16
C ASP A 382 -9.00 20.26 -10.73
N VAL A 383 -9.15 20.38 -12.06
CA VAL A 383 -9.45 21.66 -12.71
C VAL A 383 -10.81 22.20 -12.28
N GLU A 384 -11.87 21.38 -12.33
CA GLU A 384 -13.20 21.81 -11.92
C GLU A 384 -13.29 22.12 -10.42
N LEU A 385 -12.61 21.34 -9.59
CA LEU A 385 -12.53 21.59 -8.15
C LEU A 385 -11.84 22.92 -7.85
N ARG A 386 -10.75 23.23 -8.56
CA ARG A 386 -10.05 24.52 -8.43
C ARG A 386 -10.90 25.67 -8.96
N ARG A 387 -11.66 25.49 -10.04
CA ARG A 387 -12.64 26.49 -10.51
C ARG A 387 -13.71 26.75 -9.44
N ALA A 388 -14.29 25.70 -8.89
CA ALA A 388 -15.33 25.76 -7.86
C ALA A 388 -14.88 26.48 -6.59
N THR A 389 -13.60 26.36 -6.24
CA THR A 389 -13.03 26.84 -4.98
C THR A 389 -12.10 28.04 -5.15
N GLN A 390 -12.13 28.72 -6.30
CA GLN A 390 -11.26 29.87 -6.60
C GLN A 390 -9.77 29.56 -6.33
N HIS A 391 -9.32 28.39 -6.78
CA HIS A 391 -7.97 27.84 -6.67
C HIS A 391 -7.50 27.51 -5.24
N GLN A 392 -8.40 27.50 -4.25
CA GLN A 392 -8.04 27.25 -2.85
C GLN A 392 -7.90 25.76 -2.52
N ARG A 393 -8.67 24.89 -3.17
CA ARG A 393 -8.70 23.44 -2.92
C ARG A 393 -8.45 22.67 -4.22
N GLY A 394 -7.85 21.50 -4.09
CA GLY A 394 -7.58 20.57 -5.19
C GLY A 394 -7.79 19.12 -4.78
N LEU A 395 -7.48 18.18 -5.66
CA LEU A 395 -7.65 16.75 -5.38
C LEU A 395 -6.87 16.29 -4.13
N GLU A 396 -5.80 16.97 -3.75
CA GLU A 396 -5.07 16.71 -2.50
C GLU A 396 -6.01 16.83 -1.28
N ASP A 397 -6.90 17.82 -1.30
CA ASP A 397 -7.87 18.05 -0.24
C ASP A 397 -8.96 16.97 -0.19
N VAL A 398 -9.28 16.35 -1.34
CA VAL A 398 -10.15 15.16 -1.41
C VAL A 398 -9.44 13.96 -0.78
N LEU A 399 -8.15 13.78 -1.04
CA LEU A 399 -7.36 12.71 -0.40
C LEU A 399 -7.24 12.91 1.12
N GLU A 400 -7.09 14.16 1.59
CA GLU A 400 -7.14 14.48 3.03
C GLU A 400 -8.54 14.28 3.63
N HIS A 401 -9.60 14.45 2.84
CA HIS A 401 -10.95 14.12 3.27
C HIS A 401 -11.11 12.61 3.47
N LEU A 402 -10.73 11.81 2.47
CA LEU A 402 -10.88 10.35 2.49
C LEU A 402 -10.04 9.68 3.57
N ALA A 403 -8.81 10.15 3.80
CA ALA A 403 -7.97 9.57 4.84
C ALA A 403 -8.52 9.71 6.26
N ARG A 404 -9.39 10.70 6.51
CA ARG A 404 -10.09 10.83 7.80
C ARG A 404 -11.20 9.78 7.97
N GLN A 405 -11.63 9.14 6.88
CA GLN A 405 -12.70 8.14 6.89
C GLN A 405 -12.17 6.72 7.07
N GLY A 406 -10.93 6.44 6.65
CA GLY A 406 -10.28 5.15 6.87
C GLY A 406 -9.36 4.72 5.73
N PRO A 407 -8.85 3.48 5.79
CA PRO A 407 -7.93 2.93 4.79
C PRO A 407 -8.62 2.44 3.51
N THR A 408 -9.96 2.40 3.48
CA THR A 408 -10.76 1.94 2.35
C THR A 408 -11.80 2.99 1.95
N SER A 409 -12.22 2.97 0.68
CA SER A 409 -13.27 3.85 0.14
C SER A 409 -14.03 3.15 -0.98
N THR A 410 -15.22 3.63 -1.30
CA THR A 410 -15.94 3.26 -2.52
C THR A 410 -15.82 4.36 -3.58
N PRO A 411 -16.11 4.10 -4.87
CA PRO A 411 -16.21 5.14 -5.89
C PRO A 411 -17.26 6.20 -5.55
N THR A 412 -18.39 5.80 -4.96
CA THR A 412 -19.43 6.72 -4.50
C THR A 412 -18.91 7.62 -3.38
N ALA A 413 -18.17 7.08 -2.41
CA ALA A 413 -17.56 7.88 -1.34
C ALA A 413 -16.48 8.82 -1.87
N TYR A 414 -15.72 8.41 -2.90
CA TYR A 414 -14.80 9.29 -3.61
C TYR A 414 -15.52 10.48 -4.26
N GLY A 415 -16.60 10.22 -5.00
CA GLY A 415 -17.42 11.27 -5.60
C GLY A 415 -18.02 12.22 -4.56
N ALA A 416 -18.56 11.68 -3.47
CA ALA A 416 -19.06 12.48 -2.36
C ALA A 416 -17.96 13.33 -1.69
N ALA A 417 -16.74 12.83 -1.58
CA ALA A 417 -15.60 13.58 -1.07
C ALA A 417 -15.19 14.72 -2.02
N VAL A 418 -15.22 14.50 -3.34
CA VAL A 418 -15.00 15.56 -4.35
C VAL A 418 -16.02 16.68 -4.17
N ASP A 419 -17.31 16.34 -4.11
CA ASP A 419 -18.39 17.32 -3.98
C ASP A 419 -18.34 18.07 -2.63
N ALA A 420 -18.01 17.36 -1.55
CA ALA A 420 -17.84 17.96 -0.23
C ALA A 420 -16.68 18.97 -0.18
N VAL A 421 -15.58 18.70 -0.87
CA VAL A 421 -14.44 19.64 -0.95
C VAL A 421 -14.77 20.81 -1.89
N ALA A 422 -15.54 20.57 -2.96
CA ALA A 422 -15.99 21.62 -3.88
C ALA A 422 -17.06 22.54 -3.27
N GLY A 423 -17.85 22.06 -2.31
CA GLY A 423 -19.01 22.76 -1.76
C GLY A 423 -20.24 22.76 -2.68
N LYS A 424 -20.21 22.00 -3.77
CA LYS A 424 -21.29 21.82 -4.75
C LYS A 424 -21.07 20.53 -5.55
N PRO A 425 -22.08 20.00 -6.26
CA PRO A 425 -21.89 18.89 -7.18
C PRO A 425 -20.83 19.22 -8.25
N VAL A 426 -19.83 18.35 -8.39
CA VAL A 426 -18.77 18.43 -9.40
C VAL A 426 -18.52 17.05 -10.00
N PHE A 427 -18.47 16.01 -9.17
CA PHE A 427 -18.07 14.67 -9.62
C PHE A 427 -19.00 14.11 -10.70
N GLU A 428 -20.28 13.98 -10.39
CA GLU A 428 -21.28 13.47 -11.33
C GLU A 428 -21.47 14.41 -12.54
N GLU A 429 -21.34 15.73 -12.35
CA GLU A 429 -21.46 16.69 -13.46
C GLU A 429 -20.32 16.53 -14.47
N VAL A 430 -19.09 16.32 -14.00
CA VAL A 430 -17.92 16.05 -14.86
C VAL A 430 -18.10 14.73 -15.58
N LEU A 431 -18.48 13.68 -14.86
CA LEU A 431 -18.69 12.37 -15.47
C LEU A 431 -19.81 12.41 -16.52
N ALA A 432 -20.98 12.95 -16.19
CA ALA A 432 -22.10 13.04 -17.12
C ALA A 432 -21.76 13.82 -18.41
N ARG A 433 -20.89 14.83 -18.32
CA ARG A 433 -20.46 15.64 -19.47
C ARG A 433 -19.49 14.90 -20.38
N HIS A 434 -18.67 14.01 -19.84
CA HIS A 434 -17.51 13.48 -20.57
C HIS A 434 -17.58 11.97 -20.85
N LEU A 435 -18.31 11.18 -20.06
CA LEU A 435 -18.27 9.72 -20.16
C LEU A 435 -18.69 9.18 -21.53
N ARG A 436 -19.71 9.79 -22.16
CA ARG A 436 -20.23 9.35 -23.47
C ARG A 436 -19.44 9.87 -24.66
N GLU A 437 -18.49 10.76 -24.44
CA GLU A 437 -17.64 11.30 -25.48
C GLU A 437 -16.47 10.35 -25.76
N PRO A 438 -15.92 10.34 -26.99
CA PRO A 438 -14.66 9.65 -27.28
C PRO A 438 -13.57 10.04 -26.28
N ALA A 439 -12.78 9.08 -25.83
CA ALA A 439 -11.70 9.34 -24.88
C ALA A 439 -10.79 10.47 -25.37
N PHE A 440 -10.49 11.42 -24.49
CA PHE A 440 -9.67 12.62 -24.76
C PHE A 440 -10.27 13.64 -25.76
N ALA A 441 -11.55 13.55 -26.15
CA ALA A 441 -12.16 14.50 -27.08
C ALA A 441 -12.06 15.98 -26.63
N GLY A 442 -12.22 16.24 -25.33
CA GLY A 442 -12.14 17.58 -24.74
C GLY A 442 -10.72 18.08 -24.44
N LEU A 443 -9.68 17.27 -24.66
CA LEU A 443 -8.33 17.57 -24.20
C LEU A 443 -7.77 18.86 -24.81
N GLY A 444 -8.00 19.10 -26.11
CA GLY A 444 -7.49 20.31 -26.80
C GLY A 444 -7.99 21.60 -26.16
N GLY A 445 -9.30 21.72 -25.93
CA GLY A 445 -9.89 22.90 -25.31
C GLY A 445 -9.48 23.09 -23.85
N LEU A 446 -9.22 22.00 -23.12
CA LEU A 446 -8.66 22.05 -21.78
C LEU A 446 -7.23 22.61 -21.80
N LEU A 447 -6.38 22.12 -22.69
CA LEU A 447 -4.99 22.59 -22.81
C LEU A 447 -4.90 24.06 -23.23
N GLU A 448 -5.74 24.49 -24.18
CA GLU A 448 -5.84 25.89 -24.60
C GLU A 448 -6.20 26.80 -23.42
N ALA A 449 -7.20 26.40 -22.62
CA ALA A 449 -7.61 27.15 -21.43
C ALA A 449 -6.45 27.35 -20.44
N LEU A 450 -5.68 26.28 -20.22
CA LEU A 450 -4.53 26.23 -19.33
C LEU A 450 -3.28 26.87 -19.94
N GLY A 451 -3.29 27.30 -21.20
CA GLY A 451 -2.13 27.88 -21.88
C GLY A 451 -1.01 26.89 -22.15
N VAL A 452 -1.37 25.64 -22.47
CA VAL A 452 -0.46 24.56 -22.85
C VAL A 452 -0.62 24.28 -24.34
N THR A 453 0.38 24.60 -25.17
CA THR A 453 0.36 24.29 -26.60
C THR A 453 1.36 23.17 -26.91
N PRO A 454 0.93 22.04 -27.50
CA PRO A 454 1.84 21.04 -28.03
C PRO A 454 2.76 21.63 -29.10
N THR A 455 4.02 21.23 -29.11
CA THR A 455 5.01 21.59 -30.13
C THR A 455 5.79 20.34 -30.57
N PRO A 456 6.50 20.34 -31.72
CA PRO A 456 7.28 19.18 -32.14
C PRO A 456 8.35 18.73 -31.12
N GLY A 457 8.83 19.62 -30.25
CA GLY A 457 9.83 19.33 -29.22
C GLY A 457 9.29 19.17 -27.80
N GLY A 458 7.97 19.04 -27.62
CA GLY A 458 7.31 18.96 -26.31
C GLY A 458 6.16 19.95 -26.24
N ILE A 459 6.24 20.95 -25.37
CA ILE A 459 5.15 21.90 -25.13
C ILE A 459 5.66 23.33 -24.97
N ARG A 460 4.78 24.31 -25.22
CA ARG A 460 5.00 25.72 -24.90
C ARG A 460 3.94 26.19 -23.90
N LEU A 461 4.39 26.59 -22.72
CA LEU A 461 3.56 27.28 -21.73
C LEU A 461 3.46 28.77 -22.11
N HIS A 462 2.26 29.32 -22.09
CA HIS A 462 2.01 30.74 -22.37
C HIS A 462 0.86 31.28 -21.52
N PRO A 463 0.73 32.61 -21.39
CA PRO A 463 -0.43 33.21 -20.74
C PRO A 463 -1.73 32.86 -21.44
N ALA A 464 -2.74 32.49 -20.65
CA ALA A 464 -4.07 32.07 -21.08
C ALA A 464 -5.08 32.28 -19.93
N ARG A 465 -6.36 32.12 -20.22
CA ARG A 465 -7.46 32.38 -19.27
C ARG A 465 -7.32 31.67 -17.92
N GLU A 466 -6.70 30.49 -17.89
CA GLU A 466 -6.52 29.68 -16.68
C GLU A 466 -5.06 29.42 -16.34
N SER A 467 -4.16 30.35 -16.68
CA SER A 467 -2.74 30.24 -16.31
C SER A 467 -2.52 30.11 -14.80
N LEU A 468 -3.27 30.86 -14.00
CA LEU A 468 -3.20 30.73 -12.54
C LEU A 468 -3.58 29.32 -12.08
N LEU A 469 -4.61 28.72 -12.68
CA LEU A 469 -5.01 27.35 -12.37
C LEU A 469 -3.87 26.38 -12.71
N ARG A 470 -3.33 26.45 -13.92
CA ARG A 470 -2.17 25.66 -14.35
C ARG A 470 -1.02 25.79 -13.35
N GLU A 471 -0.66 27.01 -12.97
CA GLU A 471 0.42 27.28 -12.01
C GLU A 471 0.12 26.68 -10.62
N THR A 472 -1.14 26.66 -10.18
CA THR A 472 -1.52 25.99 -8.92
C THR A 472 -1.46 24.46 -8.98
N LEU A 473 -1.53 23.87 -10.19
CA LEU A 473 -1.28 22.43 -10.38
C LEU A 473 0.20 22.12 -10.26
N GLU A 474 1.04 22.97 -10.86
CA GLU A 474 2.50 22.82 -10.94
C GLU A 474 3.22 23.14 -9.62
N GLY A 475 2.71 24.13 -8.88
CA GLY A 475 3.33 24.64 -7.67
C GLY A 475 2.89 23.94 -6.38
N ARG A 476 3.76 23.99 -5.36
CA ARG A 476 3.31 23.78 -3.97
C ARG A 476 2.54 25.02 -3.55
N SER A 477 1.30 24.86 -3.07
CA SER A 477 0.57 25.98 -2.46
C SER A 477 1.45 26.61 -1.35
N ALA A 478 1.79 27.90 -1.50
CA ALA A 478 2.68 28.63 -0.60
C ALA A 478 2.19 28.65 0.86
N SER A 479 0.90 28.39 1.09
CA SER A 479 0.28 28.25 2.41
C SER A 479 0.77 27.02 3.22
N ARG A 480 1.41 26.03 2.58
CA ARG A 480 1.74 24.74 3.20
C ARG A 480 3.18 24.63 3.75
N LEU A 481 4.03 25.63 3.53
CA LEU A 481 5.43 25.62 3.99
C LEU A 481 5.63 26.19 5.41
N SER A 482 4.65 26.91 5.97
CA SER A 482 4.83 27.59 7.27
C SER A 482 4.62 26.69 8.50
N GLN A 483 4.16 25.45 8.33
CA GLN A 483 3.77 24.59 9.46
C GLN A 483 4.64 23.34 9.67
N SER A 484 5.66 23.06 8.85
CA SER A 484 6.34 21.75 8.89
C SER A 484 7.87 21.77 8.96
N VAL A 485 8.52 22.90 9.21
CA VAL A 485 9.98 22.92 9.41
C VAL A 485 10.34 23.59 10.75
N PRO A 486 10.80 22.82 11.76
CA PRO A 486 11.49 23.40 12.89
C PRO A 486 12.78 24.05 12.37
N ARG A 487 12.90 25.37 12.54
CA ARG A 487 14.14 26.11 12.33
C ARG A 487 15.16 25.71 13.40
N SER A 488 15.92 24.65 13.17
CA SER A 488 17.10 24.37 13.99
C SER A 488 18.17 23.60 13.23
N LEU A 489 18.59 24.12 12.08
CA LEU A 489 19.89 23.80 11.47
C LEU A 489 20.40 25.05 10.75
N GLU A 490 20.65 26.12 11.52
CA GLU A 490 21.58 27.15 11.07
C GLU A 490 22.62 27.40 12.16
N ARG A 491 23.88 27.20 11.74
CA ARG A 491 25.13 27.67 12.33
C ARG A 491 25.61 26.94 13.58
N LYS A 492 26.74 26.23 13.40
CA LYS A 492 28.06 26.69 13.89
C LYS A 492 29.16 25.74 13.41
N HIS A 493 29.97 26.19 12.46
CA HIS A 493 31.42 25.97 12.53
C HIS A 493 32.11 27.33 12.38
N PRO A 494 33.12 27.63 13.20
CA PRO A 494 34.01 28.76 12.94
C PRO A 494 34.84 28.53 11.68
#